data_AF-A0AA41HEF6-F1
#
_entry.id   AF-A0AA41HEF6-F1
#
_cell.length_a   1.000
_cell.length_b   1.000
_cell.length_c   1.000
_cell.angle_alpha   90.00
_cell.angle_beta   90.00
_cell.angle_gamma   90.00
#
_symmetry.space_group_name_H-M   'P 1'
#
loop_
_entity.id
_entity.type
_entity.pdbx_description
1 polymer ?
#
loop_
_entity_poly.entity_id
_entity_poly.type
_entity_poly.pdbx_seq_one_letter_code
_entity_poly.pdbx_strand_id
1 'polypeptide(L)'
;MKTKALFMALALALSTGFASANDIQVNAGAITQDTAHPYGHLFTHDPGTFTDTIDFTIPSGSVQSSANPLLVSLGGTDIYKIINLAYSVYDGTSSSAGASYGTFLGDNMTHDLALAGAGPYHIIVSGLADGSLGGSYGVALVSGVPEPETYAMMLGGLGLIGIIARRRKSQG
;
A
#
# COMPACT_ATOMS: atom_id res chain seq x y z
N MET A 1 -34.27 29.60 -37.06
CA MET A 1 -34.97 28.81 -36.02
C MET A 1 -34.22 27.50 -35.84
N LYS A 2 -34.00 27.11 -34.59
CA LYS A 2 -33.00 26.13 -34.12
C LYS A 2 -33.36 24.70 -34.55
N THR A 3 -32.56 24.07 -35.40
CA THR A 3 -32.64 22.63 -35.67
C THR A 3 -31.79 21.89 -34.64
N LYS A 4 -32.50 21.08 -33.86
CA LYS A 4 -32.06 20.38 -32.66
C LYS A 4 -30.96 19.37 -33.02
N ALA A 5 -29.78 19.54 -32.42
CA ALA A 5 -28.78 18.50 -32.31
C ALA A 5 -29.40 17.38 -31.45
N LEU A 6 -29.64 16.21 -32.04
CA LEU A 6 -30.27 15.09 -31.35
C LEU A 6 -29.66 13.76 -31.81
N PHE A 7 -28.35 13.62 -31.74
CA PHE A 7 -27.67 12.32 -31.83
C PHE A 7 -26.31 12.42 -31.14
N MET A 8 -26.28 12.29 -29.80
CA MET A 8 -25.11 11.83 -29.02
C MET A 8 -25.47 11.88 -27.53
N ALA A 9 -26.15 10.85 -27.03
CA ALA A 9 -26.24 10.57 -25.61
C ALA A 9 -26.64 9.09 -25.41
N LEU A 10 -25.80 8.16 -25.84
CA LEU A 10 -25.93 6.75 -25.47
C LEU A 10 -24.56 6.08 -25.24
N ALA A 11 -23.63 6.82 -24.64
CA ALA A 11 -22.35 6.25 -24.23
C ALA A 11 -21.92 6.94 -22.93
N LEU A 12 -22.54 6.59 -21.81
CA LEU A 12 -21.96 6.78 -20.47
C LEU A 12 -22.72 5.99 -19.39
N ALA A 13 -23.00 4.72 -19.66
CA ALA A 13 -23.29 3.76 -18.61
C ALA A 13 -22.36 2.58 -18.84
N LEU A 14 -21.94 1.92 -17.77
CA LEU A 14 -21.00 0.79 -17.71
C LEU A 14 -19.52 1.14 -17.50
N SER A 15 -19.21 1.74 -16.35
CA SER A 15 -18.10 1.27 -15.50
C SER A 15 -18.16 1.91 -14.09
N THR A 16 -19.28 1.78 -13.39
CA THR A 16 -19.29 1.98 -11.93
C THR A 16 -19.27 0.57 -11.34
N GLY A 17 -18.12 0.12 -10.85
CA GLY A 17 -18.03 -1.12 -10.09
C GLY A 17 -19.03 -1.03 -8.92
N PHE A 18 -19.89 -2.03 -8.77
CA PHE A 18 -20.77 -2.11 -7.61
C PHE A 18 -19.92 -2.51 -6.42
N ALA A 19 -19.86 -1.67 -5.38
CA ALA A 19 -19.28 -2.07 -4.10
C ALA A 19 -20.12 -3.21 -3.52
N SER A 20 -19.47 -4.32 -3.14
CA SER A 20 -20.09 -5.43 -2.43
C SER A 20 -20.34 -5.03 -0.97
N ALA A 21 -21.34 -5.64 -0.33
CA ALA A 21 -21.56 -5.43 1.11
C ALA A 21 -20.39 -5.92 1.98
N ASN A 22 -19.55 -6.81 1.43
CA ASN A 22 -18.37 -7.34 2.10
C ASN A 22 -17.12 -6.47 1.90
N ASP A 23 -17.18 -5.46 1.02
CA ASP A 23 -16.05 -4.57 0.74
C ASP A 23 -15.96 -3.50 1.83
N ILE A 24 -14.74 -3.28 2.35
CA ILE A 24 -14.47 -2.27 3.35
C ILE A 24 -13.61 -1.16 2.72
N GLN A 25 -14.02 0.08 2.96
CA GLN A 25 -13.20 1.25 2.64
C GLN A 25 -12.78 1.96 3.92
N VAL A 26 -11.47 2.19 4.07
CA VAL A 26 -10.91 2.93 5.21
C VAL A 26 -9.94 4.00 4.73
N ASN A 27 -9.84 5.07 5.50
CA ASN A 27 -8.81 6.09 5.35
C ASN A 27 -7.83 5.97 6.51
N ALA A 28 -6.61 5.51 6.23
CA ALA A 28 -5.53 5.37 7.19
C ALA A 28 -4.87 6.71 7.57
N GLY A 29 -5.19 7.79 6.85
CA GLY A 29 -4.62 9.11 7.07
C GLY A 29 -3.16 9.19 6.63
N ALA A 30 -2.38 10.01 7.34
CA ALA A 30 -0.96 10.19 7.07
C ALA A 30 -0.14 9.04 7.65
N ILE A 31 0.57 8.31 6.80
CA ILE A 31 1.47 7.23 7.21
C ILE A 31 2.76 7.83 7.75
N THR A 32 3.13 7.40 8.96
CA THR A 32 4.35 7.85 9.63
C THR A 32 5.61 7.26 9.00
N GLN A 33 6.74 7.92 9.23
CA GLN A 33 8.08 7.37 8.96
C GLN A 33 8.68 6.63 10.18
N ASP A 34 7.97 6.64 11.32
CA ASP A 34 8.39 5.94 12.54
C ASP A 34 8.08 4.45 12.45
N THR A 35 9.12 3.63 12.28
CA THR A 35 9.02 2.17 12.19
C THR A 35 8.61 1.50 13.49
N ALA A 36 8.69 2.19 14.65
CA ALA A 36 8.21 1.66 15.92
C ALA A 36 6.68 1.79 16.08
N HIS A 37 6.04 2.69 15.32
CA HIS A 37 4.60 2.95 15.40
C HIS A 37 3.96 2.96 14.00
N PRO A 38 4.09 1.88 13.21
CA PRO A 38 3.51 1.82 11.88
C PRO A 38 1.97 1.92 11.95
N TYR A 39 1.36 2.31 10.83
CA TYR A 39 -0.07 2.07 10.67
C TYR A 39 -0.30 0.56 10.62
N GLY A 40 -1.27 0.09 11.39
CA GLY A 40 -1.68 -1.31 11.42
C GLY A 40 -3.18 -1.43 11.54
N HIS A 41 -3.79 -2.35 10.79
CA HIS A 41 -5.22 -2.62 10.87
C HIS A 41 -5.51 -4.09 10.65
N LEU A 42 -6.47 -4.65 11.38
CA LEU A 42 -6.98 -6.00 11.17
C LEU A 42 -8.41 -5.91 10.62
N PHE A 43 -8.61 -6.43 9.42
CA PHE A 43 -9.90 -6.50 8.75
C PHE A 43 -10.53 -7.87 8.97
N THR A 44 -11.86 -7.89 9.01
CA THR A 44 -12.67 -9.10 9.13
C THR A 44 -13.78 -9.05 8.10
N HIS A 45 -14.01 -10.17 7.41
CA HIS A 45 -15.03 -10.30 6.37
C HIS A 45 -15.96 -11.46 6.66
N ASP A 46 -17.20 -11.33 6.22
CA ASP A 46 -18.12 -12.45 6.09
C ASP A 46 -17.63 -13.41 4.99
N PRO A 47 -18.08 -14.69 5.01
CA PRO A 47 -17.76 -15.63 3.94
C PRO A 47 -18.11 -15.10 2.55
N GLY A 48 -17.16 -15.18 1.63
CA GLY A 48 -17.30 -14.67 0.26
C GLY A 48 -16.11 -13.88 -0.23
N THR A 49 -16.20 -13.38 -1.45
CA THR A 49 -15.18 -12.48 -2.02
C THR A 49 -15.30 -11.10 -1.39
N PHE A 50 -14.17 -10.42 -1.23
CA PHE A 50 -14.12 -9.02 -0.81
C PHE A 50 -13.08 -8.27 -1.65
N THR A 51 -13.27 -6.97 -1.75
CA THR A 51 -12.33 -6.00 -2.33
C THR A 51 -12.32 -4.76 -1.47
N ASP A 52 -11.29 -4.65 -0.65
CA ASP A 52 -11.12 -3.56 0.29
C ASP A 52 -10.26 -2.46 -0.28
N THR A 53 -10.49 -1.23 0.15
CA THR A 53 -9.64 -0.09 -0.23
C THR A 53 -9.17 0.69 0.99
N ILE A 54 -7.87 0.98 1.01
CA ILE A 54 -7.21 1.72 2.07
C ILE A 54 -6.60 2.97 1.45
N ASP A 55 -7.22 4.12 1.69
CA ASP A 55 -6.69 5.44 1.29
C ASP A 55 -5.68 5.93 2.33
N PHE A 56 -4.56 6.50 1.88
CA PHE A 56 -3.54 7.07 2.77
C PHE A 56 -2.73 8.18 2.09
N THR A 57 -1.97 8.93 2.89
CA THR A 57 -0.97 9.88 2.38
C THR A 57 0.41 9.56 2.95
N ILE A 58 1.45 9.82 2.16
CA ILE A 58 2.83 9.67 2.61
C ILE A 58 3.59 10.99 2.52
N PRO A 59 4.51 11.26 3.46
CA PRO A 59 5.37 12.45 3.44
C PRO A 59 6.54 12.33 2.45
N SER A 60 6.86 11.14 1.96
CA SER A 60 8.05 10.86 1.16
C SER A 60 7.83 9.69 0.19
N GLY A 61 8.57 9.68 -0.92
CA GLY A 61 8.37 8.83 -2.10
C GLY A 61 8.69 7.35 -1.96
N SER A 62 8.49 6.75 -0.78
CA SER A 62 8.43 5.29 -0.65
C SER A 62 7.52 4.87 0.50
N VAL A 63 7.05 3.64 0.41
CA VAL A 63 6.24 2.99 1.44
C VAL A 63 6.68 1.54 1.58
N GLN A 64 6.88 1.10 2.82
CA GLN A 64 6.95 -0.31 3.15
C GLN A 64 5.55 -0.79 3.52
N SER A 65 5.15 -1.92 2.95
CA SER A 65 3.81 -2.46 3.07
C SER A 65 3.82 -3.97 3.27
N SER A 66 2.82 -4.48 3.98
CA SER A 66 2.53 -5.92 4.05
C SER A 66 1.03 -6.12 4.28
N ALA A 67 0.50 -7.24 3.78
CA ALA A 67 -0.87 -7.68 4.03
C ALA A 67 -0.85 -9.19 4.30
N ASN A 68 -1.42 -9.69 5.39
CA ASN A 68 -1.22 -11.07 5.83
C ASN A 68 -2.54 -11.70 6.28
N PRO A 69 -2.94 -12.88 5.77
CA PRO A 69 -4.15 -13.55 6.22
C PRO A 69 -3.91 -14.19 7.60
N LEU A 70 -4.94 -14.16 8.45
CA LEU A 70 -4.96 -14.91 9.69
C LEU A 70 -5.75 -16.21 9.48
N LEU A 71 -5.06 -17.35 9.63
CA LEU A 71 -5.70 -18.66 9.69
C LEU A 71 -6.02 -19.02 11.14
N VAL A 72 -7.29 -19.26 11.44
CA VAL A 72 -7.75 -19.82 12.72
C VAL A 72 -8.52 -21.09 12.44
N SER A 73 -8.09 -22.21 13.03
CA SER A 73 -8.76 -23.51 12.87
C SER A 73 -9.08 -24.14 14.22
N LEU A 74 -10.22 -24.83 14.32
CA LEU A 74 -10.66 -25.56 15.51
C LEU A 74 -11.15 -26.95 15.10
N GLY A 75 -10.51 -28.00 15.65
CA GLY A 75 -10.93 -29.39 15.41
C GLY A 75 -10.97 -29.80 13.93
N GLY A 76 -10.08 -29.24 13.10
CA GLY A 76 -10.03 -29.48 11.65
C GLY A 76 -11.01 -28.64 10.82
N THR A 77 -11.75 -27.72 11.45
CA THR A 77 -12.58 -26.73 10.76
C THR A 77 -11.84 -25.40 10.70
N ASP A 78 -11.76 -24.80 9.51
CA ASP A 78 -11.25 -23.44 9.35
C ASP A 78 -12.34 -22.44 9.79
N ILE A 79 -12.04 -21.69 10.85
CA ILE A 79 -12.92 -20.67 11.42
C ILE A 79 -12.76 -19.35 10.66
N TYR A 80 -11.53 -18.86 10.58
CA TYR A 80 -11.14 -17.73 9.73
C TYR A 80 -10.10 -18.18 8.73
N LYS A 81 -10.34 -17.91 7.46
CA LYS A 81 -9.43 -18.26 6.38
C LYS A 81 -9.66 -17.36 5.19
N ILE A 82 -8.56 -16.91 4.60
CA ILE A 82 -8.59 -16.21 3.31
C ILE A 82 -7.73 -16.99 2.32
N ILE A 83 -8.27 -17.20 1.13
CA ILE A 83 -7.58 -17.79 -0.01
C ILE A 83 -7.24 -16.66 -0.99
N ASN A 84 -6.04 -16.74 -1.57
CA ASN A 84 -5.54 -15.81 -2.60
C ASN A 84 -5.59 -14.34 -2.15
N LEU A 85 -5.19 -14.06 -0.91
CA LEU A 85 -5.03 -12.67 -0.47
C LEU A 85 -3.95 -12.00 -1.33
N ALA A 86 -4.29 -10.86 -1.91
CA ALA A 86 -3.36 -10.02 -2.67
C ALA A 86 -3.71 -8.56 -2.49
N TYR A 87 -2.73 -7.68 -2.67
CA TYR A 87 -2.96 -6.24 -2.63
C TYR A 87 -2.20 -5.52 -3.73
N SER A 88 -2.80 -4.43 -4.23
CA SER A 88 -2.26 -3.60 -5.30
C SER A 88 -2.14 -2.16 -4.82
N VAL A 89 -1.04 -1.49 -5.16
CA VAL A 89 -0.75 -0.10 -4.76
C VAL A 89 -0.93 0.83 -5.95
N TYR A 90 -1.59 1.96 -5.72
CA TYR A 90 -1.89 2.98 -6.74
C TYR A 90 -1.64 4.39 -6.22
N ASP A 91 -1.33 5.31 -7.12
CA ASP A 91 -1.38 6.76 -6.89
C ASP A 91 -2.84 7.24 -6.76
N GLY A 92 -3.03 8.34 -6.04
CA GLY A 92 -4.32 8.99 -5.91
C GLY A 92 -5.17 8.33 -4.84
N THR A 93 -6.45 8.65 -4.84
CA THR A 93 -7.42 8.04 -3.91
C THR A 93 -8.20 6.95 -4.61
N SER A 94 -8.82 6.07 -3.83
CA SER A 94 -9.78 5.06 -4.28
C SER A 94 -10.85 5.60 -5.23
N SER A 95 -11.30 6.83 -4.99
CA SER A 95 -12.31 7.53 -5.81
C SER A 95 -11.77 8.17 -7.09
N SER A 96 -10.44 8.25 -7.24
CA SER A 96 -9.75 8.88 -8.37
C SER A 96 -8.36 8.27 -8.51
N ALA A 97 -8.33 7.00 -8.94
CA ALA A 97 -7.11 6.22 -9.03
C ALA A 97 -6.20 6.73 -10.15
N GLY A 98 -4.90 6.84 -9.82
CA GLY A 98 -3.82 7.19 -10.72
C GLY A 98 -3.02 5.97 -11.18
N ALA A 99 -1.71 6.11 -11.29
CA ALA A 99 -0.83 5.04 -11.79
C ALA A 99 -0.75 3.85 -10.82
N SER A 100 -0.69 2.62 -11.35
CA SER A 100 -0.41 1.42 -10.56
C SER A 100 1.09 1.24 -10.35
N TYR A 101 1.49 0.91 -9.11
CA TYR A 101 2.88 0.67 -8.75
C TYR A 101 3.23 -0.83 -8.62
N GLY A 102 2.23 -1.68 -8.41
CA GLY A 102 2.45 -3.13 -8.35
C GLY A 102 1.35 -3.88 -7.61
N THR A 103 1.42 -5.21 -7.73
CA THR A 103 0.56 -6.16 -7.03
C THR A 103 1.44 -7.15 -6.29
N PHE A 104 1.10 -7.42 -5.04
CA PHE A 104 1.84 -8.26 -4.12
C PHE A 104 0.91 -9.30 -3.50
N LEU A 105 1.48 -10.45 -3.15
CA LEU A 105 0.74 -11.50 -2.45
C LEU A 105 0.66 -11.16 -0.97
N GLY A 106 -0.43 -11.62 -0.34
CA GLY A 106 -0.56 -11.56 1.09
C GLY A 106 0.07 -12.78 1.76
N ASP A 107 1.40 -12.81 1.84
CA ASP A 107 2.18 -14.02 2.14
C ASP A 107 3.15 -13.85 3.33
N ASN A 108 2.90 -12.89 4.22
CA ASN A 108 3.75 -12.61 5.37
C ASN A 108 5.13 -12.03 5.03
N MET A 109 5.29 -11.52 3.80
CA MET A 109 6.45 -10.74 3.37
C MET A 109 6.19 -9.23 3.46
N THR A 110 7.28 -8.49 3.67
CA THR A 110 7.29 -7.02 3.57
C THR A 110 7.80 -6.61 2.20
N HIS A 111 7.10 -5.68 1.57
CA HIS A 111 7.48 -5.08 0.29
C HIS A 111 7.82 -3.61 0.47
N ASP A 112 9.01 -3.23 0.01
CA ASP A 112 9.43 -1.83 -0.09
C ASP A 112 9.16 -1.33 -1.51
N LEU A 113 8.42 -0.23 -1.63
CA LEU A 113 7.94 0.29 -2.89
C LEU A 113 8.33 1.75 -3.04
N ALA A 114 9.08 2.05 -4.10
CA ALA A 114 9.35 3.41 -4.53
C ALA A 114 8.11 4.00 -5.20
N LEU A 115 7.72 5.20 -4.76
CA LEU A 115 6.55 5.94 -5.23
C LEU A 115 6.99 7.28 -5.84
N ALA A 116 6.12 7.95 -6.59
CA ALA A 116 6.49 9.17 -7.31
C ALA A 116 6.90 10.34 -6.40
N GLY A 117 6.44 10.34 -5.14
CA GLY A 117 6.75 11.39 -4.17
C GLY A 117 5.74 11.45 -3.04
N ALA A 118 5.79 12.54 -2.26
CA ALA A 118 4.77 12.81 -1.25
C ALA A 118 3.40 13.01 -1.91
N GLY A 119 2.34 12.50 -1.28
CA GLY A 119 1.00 12.62 -1.83
C GLY A 119 0.03 11.54 -1.38
N PRO A 120 -1.18 11.53 -1.97
CA PRO A 120 -2.19 10.51 -1.76
C PRO A 120 -1.90 9.24 -2.55
N TYR A 121 -2.14 8.11 -1.91
CA TYR A 121 -2.05 6.78 -2.47
C TYR A 121 -3.18 5.93 -1.91
N HIS A 122 -3.47 4.82 -2.58
CA HIS A 122 -4.38 3.83 -2.03
C HIS A 122 -3.92 2.42 -2.33
N ILE A 123 -4.33 1.50 -1.47
CA ILE A 123 -4.17 0.07 -1.64
C ILE A 123 -5.54 -0.55 -1.87
N ILE A 124 -5.64 -1.41 -2.87
CA ILE A 124 -6.77 -2.31 -3.06
C ILE A 124 -6.36 -3.69 -2.58
N VAL A 125 -7.04 -4.27 -1.60
CA VAL A 125 -6.81 -5.63 -1.11
C VAL A 125 -7.96 -6.50 -1.56
N SER A 126 -7.68 -7.70 -2.05
CA SER A 126 -8.75 -8.65 -2.41
C SER A 126 -8.41 -10.08 -2.02
N GLY A 127 -9.44 -10.88 -1.85
CA GLY A 127 -9.33 -12.29 -1.52
C GLY A 127 -10.69 -12.98 -1.42
N LEU A 128 -10.65 -14.27 -1.10
CA LEU A 128 -11.83 -15.08 -0.81
C LEU A 128 -11.81 -15.50 0.66
N ALA A 129 -12.73 -14.97 1.45
CA ALA A 129 -13.00 -15.45 2.81
C ALA A 129 -13.71 -16.81 2.74
N ASP A 130 -12.98 -17.88 3.07
CA ASP A 130 -13.39 -19.29 2.94
C ASP A 130 -13.56 -19.98 4.30
N GLY A 131 -13.36 -19.26 5.40
CA GLY A 131 -13.62 -19.79 6.74
C GLY A 131 -15.13 -19.90 7.03
N SER A 132 -15.49 -20.78 7.95
CA SER A 132 -16.88 -20.94 8.40
C SER A 132 -17.48 -19.68 9.02
N LEU A 133 -16.66 -18.82 9.64
CA LEU A 133 -17.02 -17.48 10.12
C LEU A 133 -16.45 -16.36 9.23
N GLY A 134 -15.94 -16.71 8.05
CA GLY A 134 -15.38 -15.78 7.08
C GLY A 134 -13.86 -15.71 7.10
N GLY A 135 -13.31 -14.49 6.98
CA GLY A 135 -11.89 -14.27 6.76
C GLY A 135 -11.36 -13.10 7.58
N SER A 136 -10.06 -13.10 7.87
CA SER A 136 -9.39 -11.96 8.48
C SER A 136 -8.01 -11.77 7.91
N TYR A 137 -7.60 -10.53 7.70
CA TYR A 137 -6.23 -10.20 7.31
C TYR A 137 -5.76 -8.93 8.02
N GLY A 138 -4.46 -8.85 8.29
CA GLY A 138 -3.81 -7.65 8.80
C GLY A 138 -3.10 -6.91 7.69
N VAL A 139 -3.08 -5.57 7.74
CA VAL A 139 -2.21 -4.71 6.92
C VAL A 139 -1.33 -3.88 7.82
N ALA A 140 -0.08 -3.67 7.40
CA ALA A 140 0.82 -2.70 8.01
C ALA A 140 1.47 -1.80 6.94
N LEU A 141 1.59 -0.51 7.25
CA LEU A 141 2.18 0.51 6.38
C LEU A 141 3.12 1.42 7.18
N VAL A 142 4.28 1.73 6.61
CA VAL A 142 5.19 2.78 7.09
C VAL A 142 5.82 3.48 5.89
N SER A 143 5.91 4.81 5.92
CA SER A 143 6.53 5.57 4.85
C SER A 143 8.05 5.50 4.99
N GLY A 144 8.76 5.33 3.88
CA GLY A 144 10.21 5.29 3.92
C GLY A 144 10.80 6.67 4.20
N VAL A 145 11.90 6.70 4.94
CA VAL A 145 12.68 7.92 5.19
C VAL A 145 13.52 8.22 3.95
N PRO A 146 13.51 9.45 3.41
CA PRO A 146 14.45 9.83 2.36
C PRO A 146 15.89 9.78 2.89
N GLU A 147 16.63 8.72 2.56
CA GLU A 147 18.08 8.65 2.81
C GLU A 147 19.02 9.13 1.67
N PRO A 148 18.64 9.93 0.64
CA PRO A 148 19.64 10.39 -0.33
C PRO A 148 20.78 11.21 0.30
N GLU A 149 20.45 12.01 1.31
CA GLU A 149 21.39 12.96 1.93
C GLU A 149 22.29 12.28 2.96
N THR A 150 21.81 11.29 3.70
CA THR A 150 22.61 10.56 4.70
C THR A 150 23.79 9.84 4.05
N TYR A 151 23.59 9.17 2.91
CA TYR A 151 24.70 8.54 2.19
C TYR A 151 25.65 9.57 1.59
N ALA A 152 25.15 10.70 1.08
CA ALA A 152 25.99 11.79 0.58
C ALA A 152 26.81 12.44 1.71
N MET A 153 26.24 12.62 2.89
CA MET A 153 26.91 13.15 4.09
C MET A 153 27.91 12.15 4.66
N MET A 154 27.58 10.85 4.65
CA MET A 154 28.50 9.78 5.04
C MET A 154 29.69 9.73 4.09
N LEU A 155 29.46 9.76 2.77
CA LEU A 155 30.51 9.80 1.76
C LEU A 155 31.32 11.09 1.83
N GLY A 156 30.67 12.23 2.09
CA GLY A 156 31.33 13.51 2.33
C GLY A 156 32.25 13.46 3.56
N GLY A 157 31.76 12.90 4.67
CA GLY A 157 32.54 12.70 5.89
C GLY A 157 33.72 11.75 5.69
N LEU A 158 33.50 10.62 5.02
CA LEU A 158 34.56 9.66 4.66
C LEU A 158 35.58 10.28 3.70
N GLY A 159 35.14 11.08 2.74
CA GLY A 159 35.99 11.83 1.82
C GLY A 159 36.91 12.80 2.57
N LEU A 160 36.36 13.56 3.53
CA LEU A 160 37.14 14.47 4.37
C LEU A 160 38.19 13.74 5.22
N ILE A 161 37.81 12.62 5.85
CA ILE A 161 38.75 11.78 6.63
C ILE A 161 39.86 11.23 5.72
N GLY A 162 39.52 10.77 4.52
CA GLY A 162 40.50 10.29 3.54
C GLY A 162 41.53 11.36 3.13
N ILE A 163 41.08 12.60 2.93
CA ILE A 163 41.96 13.75 2.62
C ILE A 163 42.92 14.03 3.80
N ILE A 164 42.41 14.03 5.03
CA ILE A 164 43.22 14.27 6.24
C ILE A 164 44.27 13.16 6.42
N ALA A 165 43.87 11.89 6.25
CA ALA A 165 44.78 10.75 6.34
C ALA A 165 45.93 10.84 5.31
N ARG A 166 45.63 11.26 4.07
CA ARG A 166 46.64 11.48 3.03
C ARG A 166 47.65 12.57 3.41
N ARG A 167 47.20 13.68 4.00
CA ARG A 167 48.08 14.79 4.44
C ARG A 167 49.06 14.36 5.53
N ARG A 168 48.60 13.53 6.48
CA ARG A 168 49.45 13.01 7.55
C ARG A 168 50.55 12.08 7.02
N LYS A 169 50.23 11.24 6.03
CA LYS A 169 51.21 10.37 5.37
C LYS A 169 52.27 11.16 4.57
N SER A 170 51.96 12.36 4.07
CA SER A 170 52.93 13.20 3.36
C SER A 170 53.82 14.05 4.27
N GLN A 171 53.56 14.09 5.58
CA GLN A 171 54.30 14.91 6.56
C GLN A 171 55.14 14.09 7.56
N GLY A 172 55.19 12.76 7.40
CA GLY A 172 56.10 11.85 8.12
C GLY A 172 56.88 11.01 7.13
#